data_AF-A0A7C9UTV5-F1
#
_entry.id   AF-A0A7C9UTV5-F1
#
_cell.length_a   1.000
_cell.length_b   1.000
_cell.length_c   1.000
_cell.angle_alpha   90.00
_cell.angle_beta   90.00
_cell.angle_gamma   90.00
#
_symmetry.space_group_name_H-M   'P 1'
#
loop_
_entity.id
_entity.type
_entity.pdbx_description
1 polymer ?
#
loop_
_entity_poly.entity_id
_entity_poly.type
_entity_poly.pdbx_seq_one_letter_code
_entity_poly.pdbx_strand_id
1 'polypeptide(L)'
;MGLPAAKMGDSIVNAADIHIVLVPSPGGPVPTPQPFPFNGRITMATCPNVRVNGRPAAVVGSMGQNIPPHIPATGMFQTPPTNLGRVVRGSMSVRFGGRQAARATDMCETCHDIPPAGPQAPPPMVVVAGMSTVMVGG
;
A
#
# COMPACT_ATOMS: atom_id res chain seq x y z
N MET A 1 16.98 -16.63 5.04
CA MET A 1 16.26 -16.30 6.30
C MET A 1 14.88 -15.76 5.95
N GLY A 2 13.88 -15.97 6.80
CA GLY A 2 12.52 -15.46 6.56
C GLY A 2 12.37 -13.98 6.91
N LEU A 3 11.32 -13.34 6.38
CA LEU A 3 10.89 -11.98 6.75
C LEU A 3 9.65 -12.04 7.66
N PRO A 4 9.43 -11.04 8.53
CA PRO A 4 8.24 -10.98 9.38
C PRO A 4 6.95 -11.11 8.57
N ALA A 5 6.09 -12.07 8.92
CA ALA A 5 4.80 -12.26 8.28
C ALA A 5 3.87 -11.07 8.58
N ALA A 6 3.16 -10.61 7.56
CA ALA A 6 2.17 -9.55 7.69
C ALA A 6 0.79 -10.09 8.06
N LYS A 7 -0.01 -9.25 8.71
CA LYS A 7 -1.33 -9.58 9.26
C LYS A 7 -2.29 -8.40 9.18
N MET A 8 -3.57 -8.68 9.41
CA MET A 8 -4.58 -7.64 9.58
C MET A 8 -4.15 -6.62 10.65
N GLY A 9 -4.24 -5.34 10.31
CA GLY A 9 -3.83 -4.21 11.14
C GLY A 9 -2.37 -3.78 10.96
N ASP A 10 -1.57 -4.48 10.14
CA ASP A 10 -0.34 -3.94 9.58
C ASP A 10 -0.66 -2.88 8.51
N SER A 11 0.34 -2.16 8.01
CA SER A 11 0.13 -1.04 7.08
C SER A 11 0.73 -1.29 5.70
N ILE A 12 0.11 -0.71 4.68
CA ILE A 12 0.74 -0.38 3.41
C ILE A 12 1.14 1.09 3.49
N VAL A 13 2.42 1.38 3.23
CA VAL A 13 2.94 2.74 3.32
C VAL A 13 3.55 3.16 1.98
N ASN A 14 3.21 4.36 1.55
CA ASN A 14 3.92 5.10 0.51
C ASN A 14 4.35 6.46 1.07
N ALA A 15 5.63 6.80 0.96
CA ALA A 15 6.12 8.10 1.39
C ALA A 15 5.64 9.22 0.45
N ALA A 16 5.48 8.91 -0.84
CA ALA A 16 5.10 9.86 -1.87
C ALA A 16 4.17 9.18 -2.90
N ASP A 17 2.89 9.09 -2.57
CA ASP A 17 1.85 8.69 -3.51
C ASP A 17 1.55 9.86 -4.44
N ILE A 18 2.12 9.80 -5.64
CA ILE A 18 2.07 10.93 -6.56
C ILE A 18 0.72 10.98 -7.27
N HIS A 19 0.02 12.11 -7.11
CA HIS A 19 -1.18 12.43 -7.87
C HIS A 19 -1.00 13.70 -8.70
N ILE A 20 -1.69 13.77 -9.82
CA ILE A 20 -1.73 14.96 -10.65
C ILE A 20 -2.86 15.87 -10.16
N VAL A 21 -2.51 17.07 -9.73
CA VAL A 21 -3.43 18.10 -9.30
C VAL A 21 -3.51 19.20 -10.37
N LEU A 22 -4.73 19.53 -10.78
CA LEU A 22 -5.02 20.64 -11.68
C LEU A 22 -5.01 21.93 -10.86
N VAL A 23 -3.84 22.59 -10.80
CA VAL A 23 -3.64 23.81 -10.02
C VAL A 23 -4.13 25.02 -10.81
N PRO A 24 -5.04 25.86 -10.26
CA PRO A 24 -5.52 27.06 -10.95
C PRO A 24 -4.37 28.03 -11.30
N SER A 25 -4.41 28.59 -12.52
CA SER A 25 -3.51 29.66 -12.97
C SER A 25 -4.25 30.66 -13.88
N PRO A 26 -3.69 31.85 -14.18
CA PRO A 26 -4.33 32.81 -15.09
C PRO A 26 -4.63 32.27 -16.49
N GLY A 27 -3.84 31.31 -16.98
CA GLY A 27 -4.05 30.65 -18.28
C GLY A 27 -4.94 29.41 -18.24
N GLY A 28 -5.55 29.10 -17.09
CA GLY A 28 -6.29 27.87 -16.82
C GLY A 28 -5.55 26.90 -15.90
N PRO A 29 -6.15 25.75 -15.54
CA PRO A 29 -5.51 24.79 -14.64
C PRO A 29 -4.26 24.13 -15.25
N VAL A 30 -3.18 24.04 -14.47
CA VAL A 30 -1.92 23.40 -14.85
C VAL A 30 -1.79 22.03 -14.16
N PRO A 31 -1.67 20.92 -14.92
CA PRO A 31 -1.42 19.59 -14.34
C PRO A 31 -0.07 19.55 -13.62
N THR A 32 -0.10 19.35 -12.31
CA THR A 32 1.09 19.38 -11.45
C THR A 32 1.17 18.10 -10.64
N PRO A 33 2.22 17.27 -10.82
CA PRO A 33 2.46 16.13 -9.94
C PRO A 33 2.75 16.60 -8.51
N GLN A 34 2.00 16.09 -7.53
CA GLN A 34 2.15 16.42 -6.12
C GLN A 34 2.24 15.14 -5.28
N PRO A 35 3.15 15.07 -4.29
CA PRO A 35 3.27 13.93 -3.40
C PRO A 35 2.25 13.97 -2.25
N PHE A 36 1.63 12.83 -1.97
CA PHE A 36 0.75 12.64 -0.81
C PHE A 36 1.22 11.45 0.03
N PRO A 37 1.31 11.58 1.36
CA PRO A 37 1.64 10.44 2.20
C PRO A 37 0.49 9.44 2.21
N PHE A 38 0.81 8.15 2.05
CA PHE A 38 -0.16 7.05 2.13
C PHE A 38 0.18 6.18 3.34
N ASN A 39 -0.80 5.96 4.22
CA ASN A 39 -0.74 4.97 5.29
C ASN A 39 -2.08 4.26 5.41
N GLY A 40 -2.20 3.12 4.73
CA GLY A 40 -3.41 2.31 4.72
C GLY A 40 -3.28 1.07 5.58
N ARG A 41 -4.08 0.96 6.65
CA ARG A 41 -4.12 -0.26 7.46
C ARG A 41 -4.77 -1.40 6.69
N ILE A 42 -4.13 -2.55 6.66
CA ILE A 42 -4.62 -3.77 6.03
C ILE A 42 -5.80 -4.31 6.83
N THR A 43 -7.01 -4.17 6.29
CA THR A 43 -8.26 -4.63 6.93
C THR A 43 -9.09 -5.51 6.01
N MET A 44 -8.74 -5.58 4.72
CA MET A 44 -9.53 -6.24 3.68
C MET A 44 -8.73 -7.33 2.97
N ALA A 45 -9.45 -8.31 2.41
CA ALA A 45 -8.90 -9.38 1.57
C ALA A 45 -7.73 -10.16 2.20
N THR A 46 -7.70 -10.27 3.54
CA THR A 46 -6.77 -11.11 4.29
C THR A 46 -7.16 -12.60 4.17
N CYS A 47 -6.32 -13.50 4.67
CA CYS A 47 -6.64 -14.91 4.82
C CYS A 47 -7.26 -15.15 6.20
N PRO A 48 -8.57 -15.42 6.31
CA PRO A 48 -9.23 -15.60 7.61
C PRO A 48 -8.84 -16.90 8.32
N ASN A 49 -8.43 -17.92 7.55
CA ASN A 49 -8.16 -19.27 8.06
C ASN A 49 -6.73 -19.46 8.58
N VAL A 50 -5.83 -18.51 8.30
CA VAL A 50 -4.45 -18.52 8.82
C VAL A 50 -4.27 -17.31 9.71
N ARG A 51 -3.74 -17.50 10.92
CA ARG A 51 -3.48 -16.42 11.86
C ARG A 51 -1.98 -16.20 12.04
N VAL A 52 -1.56 -14.94 11.98
CA VAL A 52 -0.23 -14.46 12.37
C VAL A 52 -0.43 -13.57 13.59
N ASN A 53 0.22 -13.91 14.71
CA ASN A 53 0.02 -13.25 16.01
C ASN A 53 -1.47 -13.08 16.38
N GLY A 54 -2.29 -14.13 16.16
CA GLY A 54 -3.71 -14.13 16.49
C GLY A 54 -4.61 -13.34 15.52
N ARG A 55 -4.08 -12.71 14.47
CA ARG A 55 -4.85 -11.92 13.49
C ARG A 55 -4.85 -12.58 12.10
N PRO A 56 -5.90 -12.41 11.27
CA PRO A 56 -5.93 -12.91 9.90
C PRO A 56 -4.66 -12.54 9.12
N ALA A 57 -4.02 -13.51 8.48
CA ALA A 57 -2.75 -13.30 7.79
C ALA A 57 -2.94 -12.45 6.53
N ALA A 58 -2.03 -11.52 6.27
CA ALA A 58 -2.01 -10.78 5.01
C ALA A 58 -1.37 -11.63 3.91
N VAL A 59 -1.85 -11.43 2.69
CA VAL A 59 -1.43 -12.18 1.50
C VAL A 59 -1.43 -11.25 0.29
N VAL A 60 -0.89 -11.71 -0.83
CA VAL A 60 -1.06 -11.00 -2.11
C VAL A 60 -2.56 -10.78 -2.37
N GLY A 61 -2.90 -9.52 -2.63
CA GLY A 61 -4.26 -9.04 -2.78
C GLY A 61 -4.92 -8.51 -1.50
N SER A 62 -4.30 -8.62 -0.33
CA SER A 62 -4.75 -7.90 0.87
C SER A 62 -4.68 -6.40 0.66
N MET A 63 -5.65 -5.66 1.21
CA MET A 63 -5.83 -4.24 0.94
C MET A 63 -5.96 -3.41 2.21
N GLY A 64 -5.53 -2.16 2.11
CA GLY A 64 -5.72 -1.14 3.13
C GLY A 64 -6.26 0.16 2.54
N GLN A 65 -7.06 0.88 3.33
CA GLN A 65 -7.59 2.19 2.96
C GLN A 65 -6.75 3.27 3.63
N ASN A 66 -6.36 4.29 2.85
CA ASN A 66 -5.55 5.41 3.32
C ASN A 66 -6.29 6.24 4.38
N ILE A 67 -5.60 6.59 5.46
CA ILE A 67 -6.13 7.43 6.53
C ILE A 67 -5.05 8.45 6.97
N PRO A 68 -5.29 9.76 6.84
CA PRO A 68 -6.46 10.39 6.20
C PRO A 68 -6.49 10.15 4.68
N PRO A 69 -7.66 10.32 4.02
CA PRO A 69 -7.71 10.28 2.56
C PRO A 69 -6.92 11.46 1.96
N HIS A 70 -6.50 11.32 0.70
CA HIS A 70 -5.84 12.38 -0.05
C HIS A 70 -6.77 13.55 -0.27
N ILE A 71 -6.28 14.73 0.12
CA ILE A 71 -6.95 16.01 -0.04
C ILE A 71 -5.92 16.96 -0.65
N PRO A 72 -6.18 17.54 -1.83
CA PRO A 72 -5.23 18.46 -2.44
C PRO A 72 -5.27 19.78 -1.67
N ALA A 73 -4.10 20.38 -1.43
CA ALA A 73 -4.03 21.68 -0.76
C ALA A 73 -4.67 22.81 -1.61
N THR A 74 -4.64 22.66 -2.93
CA THR A 74 -5.18 23.60 -3.92
C THR A 74 -5.70 22.86 -5.13
N GLY A 75 -6.69 23.42 -5.83
CA GLY A 75 -7.17 22.83 -7.09
C GLY A 75 -7.94 21.53 -6.89
N MET A 76 -7.97 20.69 -7.92
CA MET A 76 -8.64 19.40 -7.91
C MET A 76 -7.75 18.32 -8.49
N PHE A 77 -7.92 17.08 -8.05
CA PHE A 77 -7.24 15.96 -8.71
C PHE A 77 -7.69 15.82 -10.16
N GLN A 78 -6.74 15.54 -11.06
CA GLN A 78 -7.06 15.15 -12.43
C GLN A 78 -7.80 13.81 -12.45
N THR A 79 -7.35 12.86 -11.61
CA THR A 79 -7.99 11.58 -11.36
C THR A 79 -8.31 11.47 -9.87
N PRO A 80 -9.60 11.35 -9.48
CA PRO A 80 -9.95 11.21 -8.06
C PRO A 80 -9.24 9.99 -7.42
N PRO A 81 -8.57 10.17 -6.27
CA PRO A 81 -7.81 9.10 -5.63
C PRO A 81 -8.74 8.03 -5.05
N THR A 82 -8.48 6.76 -5.36
CA THR A 82 -9.22 5.65 -4.75
C THR A 82 -8.93 5.50 -3.26
N ASN A 83 -7.79 6.01 -2.79
CA ASN A 83 -7.30 5.87 -1.42
C ASN A 83 -7.13 4.39 -1.00
N LEU A 84 -6.93 3.49 -1.95
CA LEU A 84 -6.72 2.07 -1.69
C LEU A 84 -5.27 1.68 -2.01
N GLY A 85 -4.72 0.84 -1.15
CA GLY A 85 -3.45 0.16 -1.34
C GLY A 85 -3.65 -1.34 -1.36
N ARG A 86 -2.83 -2.06 -2.12
CA ARG A 86 -2.90 -3.50 -2.30
C ARG A 86 -1.52 -4.13 -2.27
N VAL A 87 -1.38 -5.25 -1.57
CA VAL A 87 -0.16 -6.07 -1.63
C VAL A 87 -0.09 -6.78 -2.98
N VAL A 88 0.99 -6.61 -3.74
CA VAL A 88 1.14 -7.20 -5.09
C VAL A 88 2.22 -8.25 -5.19
N ARG A 89 3.18 -8.26 -4.26
CA ARG A 89 4.20 -9.30 -4.15
C ARG A 89 4.12 -9.97 -2.78
N GLY A 90 4.49 -11.24 -2.71
CA GLY A 90 4.56 -12.01 -1.48
C GLY A 90 5.71 -13.01 -1.52
N SER A 91 5.66 -13.99 -0.62
CA SER A 91 6.55 -15.16 -0.63
C SER A 91 6.34 -16.03 -1.87
N MET A 92 7.44 -16.47 -2.46
CA MET A 92 7.45 -17.39 -3.61
C MET A 92 7.26 -18.85 -3.17
N SER A 93 7.67 -19.20 -1.94
CA SER A 93 7.59 -20.56 -1.41
C SER A 93 6.45 -20.79 -0.42
N VAL A 94 5.95 -19.75 0.26
CA VAL A 94 4.94 -19.89 1.32
C VAL A 94 3.61 -19.28 0.89
N ARG A 95 2.54 -20.04 1.09
CA ARG A 95 1.17 -19.60 0.80
C ARG A 95 0.29 -19.71 2.04
N PHE A 96 -0.58 -18.72 2.26
CA PHE A 96 -1.66 -18.75 3.23
C PHE A 96 -2.99 -18.80 2.50
N GLY A 97 -3.77 -19.86 2.71
CA GLY A 97 -5.05 -20.07 2.01
C GLY A 97 -4.90 -20.03 0.48
N GLY A 98 -3.85 -20.67 -0.05
CA GLY A 98 -3.57 -20.75 -1.49
C GLY A 98 -2.95 -19.49 -2.13
N ARG A 99 -2.87 -18.37 -1.39
CA ARG A 99 -2.28 -17.10 -1.87
C ARG A 99 -0.90 -16.89 -1.27
N GLN A 100 0.01 -16.25 -2.02
CA GLN A 100 1.36 -15.93 -1.54
C GLN A 100 1.28 -15.16 -0.22
N ALA A 101 2.03 -15.61 0.80
CA ALA A 101 2.07 -14.97 2.10
C ALA A 101 2.75 -13.59 2.01
N ALA A 102 2.12 -12.54 2.54
CA ALA A 102 2.70 -11.20 2.57
C ALA A 102 3.65 -11.05 3.78
N ARG A 103 4.71 -10.28 3.59
CA ARG A 103 5.81 -10.09 4.54
C ARG A 103 6.18 -8.61 4.61
N ALA A 104 6.95 -8.25 5.63
CA ALA A 104 7.58 -6.92 5.68
C ALA A 104 8.33 -6.63 4.37
N THR A 105 8.25 -5.38 3.90
CA THR A 105 8.90 -4.87 2.67
C THR A 105 8.42 -5.48 1.34
N ASP A 106 7.46 -6.41 1.36
CA ASP A 106 6.87 -6.87 0.12
C ASP A 106 6.19 -5.70 -0.60
N MET A 107 6.36 -5.66 -1.93
CA MET A 107 5.87 -4.58 -2.79
C MET A 107 4.34 -4.50 -2.78
N CYS A 108 3.85 -3.26 -2.78
CA CYS A 108 2.45 -2.90 -2.89
C CYS A 108 2.20 -2.07 -4.16
N GLU A 109 0.93 -1.81 -4.42
CA GLU A 109 0.45 -0.72 -5.24
C GLU A 109 -0.47 0.16 -4.38
N THR A 110 -0.58 1.42 -4.75
CA THR A 110 -1.41 2.44 -4.09
C THR A 110 -2.16 3.22 -5.17
N CYS A 111 -2.80 4.33 -4.82
CA CYS A 111 -3.66 5.05 -5.77
C CYS A 111 -2.92 6.04 -6.68
N HIS A 112 -1.60 6.09 -6.64
CA HIS A 112 -0.77 6.97 -7.47
C HIS A 112 -1.16 6.96 -8.96
N ASP A 113 -1.00 8.11 -9.63
CA ASP A 113 -1.34 8.28 -11.04
C ASP A 113 -0.19 7.89 -11.99
N ILE A 114 1.03 7.69 -11.45
CA ILE A 114 2.26 7.50 -12.24
C ILE A 114 2.75 6.05 -12.18
N PRO A 115 3.13 5.40 -13.30
CA PRO A 115 3.62 4.03 -13.28
C PRO A 115 4.81 3.78 -12.33
N PRO A 116 5.04 2.51 -11.94
CA PRO A 116 6.24 2.10 -11.21
C PRO A 116 7.51 2.61 -11.92
N ALA A 117 8.46 3.18 -11.17
CA ALA A 117 9.69 3.87 -11.63
C ALA A 117 9.57 5.33 -12.11
N GLY A 118 8.39 5.96 -12.03
CA GLY A 118 8.27 7.42 -12.07
C GLY A 118 8.86 8.10 -10.81
N PRO A 119 8.64 9.41 -10.58
CA PRO A 119 9.14 10.13 -9.40
C PRO A 119 8.64 9.62 -8.04
N GLN A 120 7.93 8.49 -7.98
CA GLN A 120 7.45 7.82 -6.76
C GLN A 120 8.45 6.82 -6.14
N ALA A 121 9.76 7.06 -6.24
CA ALA A 121 10.74 6.24 -5.54
C ALA A 121 10.85 6.68 -4.05
N PRO A 122 10.82 5.78 -3.06
CA PRO A 122 10.78 4.31 -3.13
C PRO A 122 9.36 3.74 -3.34
N PRO A 123 9.22 2.52 -3.89
CA PRO A 123 7.92 1.89 -4.10
C PRO A 123 7.17 1.67 -2.78
N PRO A 124 5.82 1.66 -2.81
CA PRO A 124 5.02 1.37 -1.63
C PRO A 124 5.26 -0.07 -1.15
N MET A 125 5.26 -0.24 0.17
CA MET A 125 5.64 -1.50 0.81
C MET A 125 4.74 -1.82 2.00
N VAL A 126 4.72 -3.11 2.37
CA VAL A 126 4.14 -3.56 3.63
C VAL A 126 5.04 -3.19 4.81
N VAL A 127 4.46 -2.55 5.80
CA VAL A 127 5.05 -2.29 7.12
C VAL A 127 4.35 -3.15 8.15
N VAL A 128 5.08 -4.12 8.70
CA VAL A 128 4.59 -4.99 9.78
C VAL A 128 4.66 -4.20 11.10
N ALA A 129 3.50 -3.96 11.71
CA ALA A 129 3.42 -3.24 12.98
C ALA A 129 3.74 -4.19 14.15
N GLY A 130 4.66 -3.74 15.01
CA GLY A 130 5.16 -4.50 16.16
C GLY A 130 6.00 -5.71 15.75
N MET A 131 6.36 -6.54 16.73
CA MET A 131 7.07 -7.80 16.46
C MET A 131 6.12 -8.82 15.81
N SER A 132 6.53 -9.45 14.71
CA SER A 132 5.90 -10.68 14.21
C SER A 132 6.65 -11.88 14.78
N THR A 133 5.96 -12.84 15.39
CA THR A 133 6.59 -14.09 15.85
C THR A 133 6.64 -15.15 14.76
N VAL A 134 6.04 -14.86 13.59
CA VAL A 134 6.04 -15.73 12.41
C VAL A 134 6.96 -15.14 11.35
N MET A 135 7.95 -15.94 10.92
CA MET A 135 8.85 -15.58 9.83
C MET A 135 8.52 -16.41 8.59
N VAL A 136 8.44 -15.77 7.43
CA VAL A 136 8.04 -16.40 6.17
C VAL A 136 9.22 -16.40 5.20
N GLY A 137 9.51 -17.56 4.64
CA GLY A 137 10.61 -17.77 3.70
C GLY A 137 10.45 -17.04 2.37
N GLY A 138 11.51 -17.09 1.56
CA GLY A 138 11.63 -16.50 0.21
C GLY A 138 10.46 -16.79 -0.68
#